data_AF-A2F281-F1
#
_entry.id   AF-A2F281-F1
#
_cell.length_a   1.000
_cell.length_b   1.000
_cell.length_c   1.000
_cell.angle_alpha   90.00
_cell.angle_beta   90.00
_cell.angle_gamma   90.00
#
_symmetry.space_group_name_H-M   'P 1'
#
loop_
_entity.id
_entity.type
_entity.pdbx_description
1 polymer ?
#
loop_
_entity_poly.entity_id
_entity_poly.type
_entity_poly.pdbx_seq_one_letter_code
_entity_poly.pdbx_strand_id
1 'polypeptide(L)'
;MRCHAFLVGEEIPIAENDLVSNVNSFEYNHRPANISVSFEGKKVVSSPFIAGASPFTENLYACKKYLSQGWGGIIIGIGNEKNRNRTYKKGKPVSFKAHLKMNDAIQIINTLKKEFQNSIIAAQLRGDSETLEKDFNQISPIVDFVEIYCEESEDFDKAKKLGKNSLLVLNGMGYSKSICYGAKNKKEALKNFAKGFTFCVIDPSEIKRTGQGIEHLNAQTSFAMWRDGYKTIKEWCENNSSFDIEDSCEDPLINHLTNPSACIMCGKCTQCPNDAITIVPSRWIYKVDPYKCNGCGLCESVCPTGAIELVSREKSIELTSKGH
;
A
#
# COMPACT_ATOMS: atom_id res chain seq x y z
N MET A 1 15.46 26.87 -15.20
CA MET A 1 15.07 27.49 -16.50
C MET A 1 15.90 28.70 -16.82
N ARG A 2 15.84 29.79 -16.02
CA ARG A 2 16.50 31.07 -16.35
C ARG A 2 18.02 30.96 -16.56
N CYS A 3 18.72 30.23 -15.68
CA CYS A 3 20.16 30.00 -15.84
C CYS A 3 20.48 29.13 -17.07
N HIS A 4 19.65 28.13 -17.39
CA HIS A 4 19.86 27.30 -18.57
C HIS A 4 19.68 28.11 -19.85
N ALA A 5 18.56 28.84 -19.99
CA ALA A 5 18.29 29.72 -21.13
C ALA A 5 19.41 30.75 -21.33
N PHE A 6 19.90 31.37 -20.25
CA PHE A 6 21.05 32.27 -20.30
C PHE A 6 22.33 31.58 -20.79
N LEU A 7 22.61 30.36 -20.34
CA LEU A 7 23.80 29.60 -20.74
C LEU A 7 23.75 29.11 -22.19
N VAL A 8 22.56 28.84 -22.73
CA VAL A 8 22.39 28.34 -24.11
C VAL A 8 21.97 29.43 -25.11
N GLY A 9 21.81 30.68 -24.66
CA GLY A 9 21.46 31.82 -25.52
C GLY A 9 19.99 31.85 -25.95
N GLU A 10 19.11 31.15 -25.25
CA GLU A 10 17.66 31.16 -25.49
C GLU A 10 16.97 32.28 -24.68
N GLU A 11 15.76 32.67 -25.12
CA GLU A 11 14.95 33.65 -24.37
C GLU A 11 14.61 33.13 -22.96
N ILE A 12 14.80 33.99 -21.96
CA ILE A 12 14.58 33.64 -20.56
C ILE A 12 13.07 33.53 -20.32
N PRO A 13 12.53 32.35 -19.97
CA PRO A 13 11.12 32.20 -19.74
C PRO A 13 10.67 32.98 -18.49
N ILE A 14 9.54 33.68 -18.61
CA ILE A 14 8.86 34.36 -17.51
C ILE A 14 7.99 33.32 -16.79
N ALA A 15 8.26 33.06 -15.51
CA ALA A 15 7.43 32.17 -14.71
C ALA A 15 6.26 32.98 -14.09
N GLU A 16 5.04 32.47 -14.19
CA GLU A 16 3.86 33.11 -13.55
C GLU A 16 3.83 32.91 -12.02
N ASN A 17 4.57 31.92 -11.49
CA ASN A 17 4.63 31.63 -10.06
C ASN A 17 6.02 31.08 -9.66
N ASP A 18 6.79 31.90 -8.96
CA ASP A 18 8.20 31.62 -8.61
C ASP A 18 8.38 30.49 -7.58
N LEU A 19 7.28 29.97 -7.01
CA LEU A 19 7.28 28.88 -6.04
C LEU A 19 7.18 27.47 -6.69
N VAL A 20 6.81 27.37 -7.97
CA VAL A 20 6.59 26.08 -8.64
C VAL A 20 7.43 26.03 -9.91
N SER A 21 8.43 25.15 -9.93
CA SER A 21 9.23 24.87 -11.11
C SER A 21 8.56 23.81 -11.98
N ASN A 22 8.22 24.14 -13.23
CA ASN A 22 7.76 23.17 -14.23
C ASN A 22 8.92 22.44 -14.94
N VAL A 23 10.16 22.62 -14.45
CA VAL A 23 11.31 21.87 -14.95
C VAL A 23 11.19 20.43 -14.46
N ASN A 24 11.18 19.47 -15.39
CA ASN A 24 11.40 18.07 -15.05
C ASN A 24 12.67 17.98 -14.21
N SER A 25 12.55 17.58 -12.94
CA SER A 25 13.71 17.35 -12.09
C SER A 25 14.63 16.37 -12.82
N PHE A 26 15.94 16.65 -12.84
CA PHE A 26 16.98 15.83 -13.46
C PHE A 26 16.56 14.36 -13.46
N GLU A 27 16.13 13.83 -14.61
CA GLU A 27 15.86 12.41 -14.76
C GLU A 27 17.22 11.73 -14.62
N TYR A 28 17.57 11.36 -13.39
CA TYR A 28 18.50 10.28 -13.20
C TYR A 28 17.90 9.11 -13.98
N ASN A 29 18.58 8.71 -15.05
CA ASN A 29 18.18 7.63 -15.94
C ASN A 29 18.38 6.27 -15.22
N HIS A 30 17.82 6.13 -14.01
CA HIS A 30 17.42 4.84 -13.49
C HIS A 30 16.37 4.36 -14.46
N ARG A 31 16.65 3.34 -15.28
CA ARG A 31 15.59 2.67 -16.03
C ARG A 31 14.62 2.11 -14.99
N PRO A 32 13.49 2.78 -14.70
CA PRO A 32 12.64 2.35 -13.61
C PRO A 32 12.09 0.99 -14.03
N ALA A 33 12.16 -0.01 -13.14
CA ALA A 33 11.59 -1.32 -13.46
C ALA A 33 10.11 -1.15 -13.78
N ASN A 34 9.63 -1.81 -14.84
CA ASN A 34 8.26 -1.67 -15.28
C ASN A 34 7.34 -2.39 -14.28
N ILE A 35 6.59 -1.60 -13.51
CA ILE A 35 5.61 -2.09 -12.54
C ILE A 35 4.23 -2.34 -13.15
N SER A 36 4.08 -2.20 -14.48
CA SER A 36 2.82 -2.51 -15.14
C SER A 36 2.48 -3.99 -15.02
N VAL A 37 1.20 -4.30 -14.86
CA VAL A 37 0.73 -5.65 -14.58
C VAL A 37 -0.42 -6.01 -15.51
N SER A 38 -0.44 -7.25 -15.99
CA SER A 38 -1.58 -7.77 -16.75
C SER A 38 -2.61 -8.43 -15.82
N PHE A 39 -3.86 -7.99 -15.92
CA PHE A 39 -5.01 -8.68 -15.36
C PHE A 39 -5.59 -9.63 -16.40
N GLU A 40 -5.63 -10.93 -16.07
CA GLU A 40 -6.14 -12.03 -16.89
C GLU A 40 -5.58 -12.10 -18.32
N GLY A 41 -4.37 -11.58 -18.57
CA GLY A 41 -3.75 -11.57 -19.90
C GLY A 41 -4.40 -10.61 -20.91
N LYS A 42 -5.40 -9.83 -20.51
CA LYS A 42 -6.21 -8.99 -21.42
C LYS A 42 -6.04 -7.50 -21.18
N LYS A 43 -5.84 -7.10 -19.93
CA LYS A 43 -5.81 -5.69 -19.51
C LYS A 43 -4.47 -5.36 -18.87
N VAL A 44 -3.74 -4.41 -19.43
CA VAL A 44 -2.46 -3.95 -18.88
C VAL A 44 -2.71 -2.68 -18.06
N VAL A 45 -2.33 -2.74 -16.80
CA VAL A 45 -2.53 -1.70 -15.81
C VAL A 45 -1.17 -1.11 -15.44
N SER A 46 -1.07 0.21 -15.34
CA SER A 46 0.21 0.90 -15.08
C SER A 46 0.73 0.77 -13.64
N SER A 47 -0.12 0.34 -12.70
CA SER A 47 0.21 0.18 -11.29
C SER A 47 -0.35 -1.13 -10.75
N PRO A 48 0.38 -1.84 -9.87
CA PRO A 48 -0.10 -3.06 -9.23
C PRO A 48 -1.05 -2.79 -8.04
N PHE A 49 -1.29 -1.53 -7.67
CA PHE A 49 -2.05 -1.17 -6.49
C PHE A 49 -3.50 -0.82 -6.81
N ILE A 50 -4.43 -1.40 -6.06
CA ILE A 50 -5.87 -1.21 -6.22
C ILE A 50 -6.41 -0.56 -4.94
N ALA A 51 -7.20 0.50 -5.09
CA ALA A 51 -7.87 1.15 -3.97
C ALA A 51 -9.00 0.25 -3.47
N GLY A 52 -8.88 -0.25 -2.23
CA GLY A 52 -9.87 -1.12 -1.60
C GLY A 52 -11.19 -0.42 -1.31
N ALA A 53 -12.25 -1.22 -1.17
CA ALA A 53 -13.58 -0.74 -0.83
C ALA A 53 -13.57 -0.02 0.52
N SER A 54 -13.95 1.25 0.50
CA SER A 54 -13.98 2.13 1.67
C SER A 54 -14.90 3.33 1.37
N PRO A 55 -15.24 4.17 2.37
CA PRO A 55 -15.97 5.42 2.11
C PRO A 55 -15.27 6.34 1.10
N PHE A 56 -13.99 6.13 0.84
CA PHE A 56 -13.22 6.88 -0.15
C PHE A 56 -13.37 6.37 -1.58
N THR A 57 -13.91 5.18 -1.80
CA THR A 57 -14.16 4.60 -3.13
C THR A 57 -15.65 4.47 -3.46
N GLU A 58 -16.53 5.07 -2.66
CA GLU A 58 -17.98 5.07 -2.82
C GLU A 58 -18.54 6.34 -3.48
N ASN A 59 -17.70 7.14 -4.15
CA ASN A 59 -18.17 8.32 -4.89
C ASN A 59 -17.32 8.59 -6.13
N LEU A 60 -17.96 9.08 -7.20
CA LEU A 60 -17.32 9.28 -8.50
C LEU A 60 -16.09 10.20 -8.43
N TYR A 61 -16.19 11.31 -7.70
CA TYR A 61 -15.13 12.31 -7.62
C TYR A 61 -13.84 11.73 -7.03
N ALA A 62 -13.93 11.04 -5.89
CA ALA A 62 -12.78 10.40 -5.26
C ALA A 62 -12.21 9.29 -6.14
N CYS A 63 -13.08 8.49 -6.79
CA CYS A 63 -12.63 7.46 -7.70
C CYS A 63 -11.82 8.01 -8.87
N LYS A 64 -12.34 9.05 -9.56
CA LYS A 64 -11.59 9.72 -10.63
C LYS A 64 -10.26 10.27 -10.15
N LYS A 65 -10.25 10.89 -8.95
CA LYS A 65 -9.04 11.43 -8.35
C LYS A 65 -7.99 10.33 -8.13
N TYR A 66 -8.36 9.19 -7.55
CA TYR A 66 -7.41 8.11 -7.33
C TYR A 66 -6.87 7.54 -8.65
N LEU A 67 -7.72 7.27 -9.63
CA LEU A 67 -7.24 6.78 -10.94
C LEU A 67 -6.31 7.81 -11.62
N SER A 68 -6.63 9.10 -11.54
CA SER A 68 -5.77 10.16 -12.09
C SER A 68 -4.42 10.31 -11.37
N GLN A 69 -4.33 9.89 -10.11
CA GLN A 69 -3.08 9.88 -9.32
C GLN A 69 -2.21 8.63 -9.61
N GLY A 70 -2.67 7.72 -10.47
CA GLY A 70 -1.89 6.52 -10.83
C GLY A 70 -2.18 5.29 -9.98
N TRP A 71 -3.36 5.21 -9.34
CA TRP A 71 -3.87 3.94 -8.85
C TRP A 71 -4.19 3.01 -10.04
N GLY A 72 -3.83 1.74 -9.92
CA GLY A 72 -4.08 0.73 -10.96
C GLY A 72 -5.55 0.30 -11.04
N GLY A 73 -6.28 0.43 -9.94
CA GLY A 73 -7.71 0.13 -9.93
C GLY A 73 -8.44 0.61 -8.69
N ILE A 74 -9.74 0.39 -8.68
CA ILE A 74 -10.66 0.75 -7.59
C ILE A 74 -11.67 -0.37 -7.38
N ILE A 75 -11.93 -0.66 -6.11
CA ILE A 75 -13.03 -1.52 -5.65
C ILE A 75 -14.11 -0.63 -5.04
N ILE A 76 -15.31 -0.70 -5.60
CA ILE A 76 -16.47 0.09 -5.17
C ILE A 76 -17.35 -0.78 -4.29
N GLY A 77 -17.52 -0.41 -3.02
CA GLY A 77 -18.43 -1.10 -2.11
C GLY A 77 -19.88 -0.84 -2.48
N ILE A 78 -20.69 -1.91 -2.60
CA ILE A 78 -22.13 -1.81 -2.85
C ILE A 78 -22.87 -2.38 -1.65
N GLY A 79 -23.83 -1.61 -1.14
CA GLY A 79 -24.61 -1.99 0.04
C GLY A 79 -25.78 -1.05 0.29
N ASN A 80 -26.75 -1.52 1.06
CA ASN A 80 -28.02 -0.81 1.27
C ASN A 80 -28.21 -0.34 2.73
N GLU A 81 -27.14 -0.32 3.53
CA GLU A 81 -27.26 0.02 4.95
C GLU A 81 -27.45 1.52 5.20
N LYS A 82 -28.51 1.84 5.95
CA LYS A 82 -28.93 3.23 6.26
C LYS A 82 -28.16 3.89 7.40
N ASN A 83 -27.38 3.15 8.20
CA ASN A 83 -26.82 3.68 9.45
C ASN A 83 -25.34 4.02 9.36
N ARG A 84 -25.03 5.33 9.44
CA ARG A 84 -23.68 5.88 9.68
C ARG A 84 -23.24 5.71 11.15
N ASN A 85 -23.46 4.57 11.79
CA ASN A 85 -23.03 4.41 13.18
C ASN A 85 -21.51 4.24 13.26
N ARG A 86 -20.82 5.37 13.14
CA ARG A 86 -19.41 5.56 13.46
C ARG A 86 -19.29 5.50 14.98
N THR A 87 -18.74 4.42 15.52
CA THR A 87 -17.93 4.56 16.72
C THR A 87 -16.48 4.44 16.31
N TYR A 88 -15.90 5.55 15.87
CA TYR A 88 -14.45 5.72 15.90
C TYR A 88 -14.05 5.69 17.38
N LYS A 89 -13.69 4.52 17.90
CA LYS A 89 -13.02 4.37 19.18
C LYS A 89 -11.55 4.14 18.89
N LYS A 90 -10.70 5.07 19.33
CA LYS A 90 -9.25 4.96 19.26
C LYS A 90 -8.84 3.57 19.79
N GLY A 91 -8.20 2.75 18.95
CA GLY A 91 -7.75 1.40 19.32
C GLY A 91 -8.73 0.25 19.02
N LYS A 92 -9.88 0.48 18.38
CA LYS A 92 -10.74 -0.60 17.85
C LYS A 92 -10.78 -0.57 16.32
N PRO A 93 -10.76 -1.74 15.64
CA PRO A 93 -10.94 -1.79 14.20
C PRO A 93 -12.29 -1.17 13.83
N VAL A 94 -12.27 -0.26 12.86
CA VAL A 94 -13.47 0.35 12.30
C VAL A 94 -13.82 -0.46 11.06
N SER A 95 -14.90 -1.24 11.10
CA SER A 95 -15.47 -1.82 9.89
C SER A 95 -16.38 -0.78 9.24
N PHE A 96 -16.11 -0.48 7.97
CA PHE A 96 -17.01 0.32 7.15
C PHE A 96 -17.90 -0.64 6.37
N LYS A 97 -19.21 -0.45 6.47
CA LYS A 97 -20.17 -1.15 5.63
C LYS A 97 -20.48 -0.28 4.42
N ALA A 98 -20.53 -0.89 3.25
CA ALA A 98 -20.78 -0.16 2.01
C ALA A 98 -22.17 0.48 2.01
N HIS A 99 -22.26 1.73 1.55
CA HIS A 99 -23.51 2.50 1.55
C HIS A 99 -24.04 2.83 0.15
N LEU A 100 -23.27 2.51 -0.89
CA LEU A 100 -23.62 2.86 -2.25
C LEU A 100 -24.69 1.92 -2.79
N LYS A 101 -25.84 2.48 -3.16
CA LYS A 101 -26.93 1.71 -3.78
C LYS A 101 -26.50 1.18 -5.14
N MET A 102 -27.08 0.05 -5.53
CA MET A 102 -26.77 -0.62 -6.80
C MET A 102 -26.84 0.32 -8.03
N ASN A 103 -27.92 1.11 -8.16
CA ASN A 103 -28.08 2.01 -9.31
C ASN A 103 -26.98 3.08 -9.38
N ASP A 104 -26.62 3.66 -8.23
CA ASP A 104 -25.58 4.68 -8.13
C ASP A 104 -24.19 4.06 -8.43
N ALA A 105 -23.95 2.85 -7.92
CA ALA A 105 -22.74 2.08 -8.21
C ALA A 105 -22.59 1.78 -9.71
N ILE A 106 -23.66 1.33 -10.37
CA ILE A 106 -23.66 1.06 -11.82
C ILE A 106 -23.34 2.33 -12.61
N GLN A 107 -23.91 3.47 -12.24
CA GLN A 107 -23.63 4.74 -12.90
C GLN A 107 -22.15 5.13 -12.76
N ILE A 108 -21.59 4.99 -11.56
CA ILE A 108 -20.18 5.26 -11.29
C ILE A 108 -19.28 4.32 -12.09
N ILE A 109 -19.54 3.01 -12.05
CA ILE A 109 -18.77 1.97 -12.76
C ILE A 109 -18.75 2.24 -14.26
N ASN A 110 -19.90 2.49 -14.88
CA ASN A 110 -20.00 2.76 -16.31
C ASN A 110 -19.22 4.02 -16.70
N THR A 111 -19.28 5.06 -15.86
CA THR A 111 -18.52 6.30 -16.09
C THR A 111 -17.01 6.03 -16.02
N LEU A 112 -16.55 5.31 -14.99
CA LEU A 112 -15.12 5.01 -14.81
C LEU A 112 -14.60 4.09 -15.91
N LYS A 113 -15.34 3.05 -16.31
CA LYS A 113 -14.95 2.14 -17.41
C LYS A 113 -14.81 2.88 -18.75
N LYS A 114 -15.63 3.91 -18.98
CA LYS A 114 -15.54 4.76 -20.17
C LYS A 114 -14.30 5.65 -20.16
N GLU A 115 -14.01 6.29 -19.03
CA GLU A 115 -12.93 7.27 -18.89
C GLU A 115 -11.55 6.66 -18.62
N PHE A 116 -11.49 5.50 -17.94
CA PHE A 116 -10.27 4.85 -17.47
C PHE A 116 -10.19 3.40 -17.96
N GLN A 117 -10.10 3.22 -19.27
CA GLN A 117 -10.18 1.91 -19.93
C GLN A 117 -9.10 0.91 -19.46
N ASN A 118 -7.93 1.42 -19.07
CA ASN A 118 -6.77 0.62 -18.63
C ASN A 118 -6.68 0.44 -17.10
N SER A 119 -7.67 0.90 -16.33
CA SER A 119 -7.71 0.76 -14.86
C SER A 119 -8.69 -0.33 -14.43
N ILE A 120 -8.34 -1.15 -13.44
CA ILE A 120 -9.23 -2.18 -12.89
C ILE A 120 -10.40 -1.51 -12.17
N ILE A 121 -11.63 -1.82 -12.56
CA ILE A 121 -12.85 -1.39 -11.88
C ILE A 121 -13.56 -2.64 -11.37
N ALA A 122 -13.58 -2.80 -10.06
CA ALA A 122 -14.22 -3.91 -9.37
C ALA A 122 -15.34 -3.42 -8.44
N ALA A 123 -16.22 -4.34 -8.05
CA ALA A 123 -17.26 -4.08 -7.05
C ALA A 123 -17.07 -5.01 -5.85
N GLN A 124 -17.39 -4.54 -4.64
CA GLN A 124 -17.45 -5.37 -3.44
C GLN A 124 -18.91 -5.58 -3.03
N LEU A 125 -19.28 -6.84 -2.77
CA LEU A 125 -20.55 -7.27 -2.21
C LEU A 125 -20.33 -7.95 -0.85
N ARG A 126 -21.39 -7.97 -0.05
CA ARG A 126 -21.43 -8.60 1.27
C ARG A 126 -21.92 -10.05 1.16
N GLY A 127 -21.13 -10.99 1.67
CA GLY A 127 -21.42 -12.43 1.63
C GLY A 127 -22.64 -12.83 2.47
N ASP A 128 -22.93 -12.05 3.52
CA ASP A 128 -24.10 -12.20 4.41
C ASP A 128 -25.38 -11.59 3.83
N SER A 129 -25.34 -11.00 2.62
CA SER A 129 -26.51 -10.38 1.99
C SER A 129 -27.50 -11.42 1.45
N GLU A 130 -28.77 -11.31 1.83
CA GLU A 130 -29.87 -12.11 1.27
C GLU A 130 -30.02 -11.93 -0.25
N THR A 131 -29.64 -10.76 -0.78
CA THR A 131 -29.72 -10.44 -2.21
C THR A 131 -28.43 -10.71 -2.97
N LEU A 132 -27.43 -11.35 -2.34
CA LEU A 132 -26.08 -11.54 -2.91
C LEU A 132 -26.10 -12.09 -4.34
N GLU A 133 -26.83 -13.18 -4.60
CA GLU A 133 -26.84 -13.82 -5.93
C GLU A 133 -27.45 -12.90 -6.99
N LYS A 134 -28.54 -12.20 -6.65
CA LYS A 134 -29.18 -11.23 -7.54
C LYS A 134 -28.24 -10.07 -7.85
N ASP A 135 -27.63 -9.50 -6.83
CA ASP A 135 -26.71 -8.37 -6.95
C ASP A 135 -25.43 -8.75 -7.72
N PHE A 136 -24.91 -9.96 -7.48
CA PHE A 136 -23.78 -10.52 -8.21
C PHE A 136 -24.08 -10.69 -9.70
N ASN A 137 -25.23 -11.26 -10.05
CA ASN A 137 -25.63 -11.44 -11.45
C ASN A 137 -25.84 -10.11 -12.18
N GLN A 138 -26.25 -9.07 -11.45
CA GLN A 138 -26.41 -7.73 -12.01
C GLN A 138 -25.06 -7.02 -12.24
N ILE A 139 -24.09 -7.18 -11.33
CA ILE A 139 -22.84 -6.40 -11.34
C ILE A 139 -21.68 -7.10 -12.07
N SER A 140 -21.59 -8.43 -11.97
CA SER A 140 -20.46 -9.21 -12.52
C SER A 140 -20.21 -9.03 -14.03
N PRO A 141 -21.22 -8.75 -14.90
CA PRO A 141 -20.95 -8.55 -16.33
C PRO A 141 -20.30 -7.21 -16.68
N ILE A 142 -20.36 -6.22 -15.78
CA ILE A 142 -19.93 -4.84 -16.07
C ILE A 142 -18.63 -4.42 -15.35
N VAL A 143 -18.17 -5.22 -14.39
CA VAL A 143 -16.90 -5.00 -13.67
C VAL A 143 -15.82 -5.99 -14.13
N ASP A 144 -14.57 -5.70 -13.78
CA ASP A 144 -13.44 -6.60 -14.07
C ASP A 144 -13.45 -7.84 -13.14
N PHE A 145 -13.88 -7.68 -11.89
CA PHE A 145 -14.20 -8.78 -10.97
C PHE A 145 -15.14 -8.30 -9.85
N VAL A 146 -15.76 -9.24 -9.14
CA VAL A 146 -16.57 -8.96 -7.95
C VAL A 146 -15.86 -9.52 -6.73
N GLU A 147 -15.58 -8.66 -5.75
CA GLU A 147 -15.10 -9.06 -4.44
C GLU A 147 -16.29 -9.41 -3.54
N ILE A 148 -16.27 -10.58 -2.91
CA ILE A 148 -17.29 -10.97 -1.94
C ILE A 148 -16.63 -11.02 -0.57
N TYR A 149 -17.03 -10.10 0.30
CA TYR A 149 -16.53 -10.00 1.66
C TYR A 149 -17.41 -10.83 2.61
N CYS A 150 -16.82 -11.84 3.24
CA CYS A 150 -17.43 -12.74 4.21
C CYS A 150 -16.76 -12.54 5.57
N GLU A 151 -17.55 -12.40 6.64
CA GLU A 151 -17.05 -12.43 8.02
C GLU A 151 -17.03 -13.87 8.54
N GLU A 152 -18.09 -14.62 8.23
CA GLU A 152 -18.26 -16.00 8.67
C GLU A 152 -17.91 -17.01 7.57
N SER A 153 -17.41 -18.17 8.00
CA SER A 153 -17.05 -19.29 7.11
C SER A 153 -18.24 -19.84 6.31
N GLU A 154 -19.44 -19.79 6.87
CA GLU A 154 -20.67 -20.26 6.23
C GLU A 154 -21.03 -19.41 4.99
N ASP A 155 -20.84 -18.09 5.08
CA ASP A 155 -21.11 -17.18 3.97
C ASP A 155 -20.06 -17.33 2.86
N PHE A 156 -18.82 -17.67 3.23
CA PHE A 156 -17.78 -18.01 2.27
C PHE A 156 -18.13 -19.25 1.44
N ASP A 157 -18.69 -20.28 2.08
CA ASP A 157 -19.12 -21.50 1.37
C ASP A 157 -20.33 -21.29 0.46
N LYS A 158 -21.25 -20.39 0.83
CA LYS A 158 -22.32 -19.93 -0.09
C LYS A 158 -21.72 -19.19 -1.28
N ALA A 159 -20.80 -18.27 -1.03
CA ALA A 159 -20.19 -17.42 -2.06
C ALA A 159 -19.35 -18.20 -3.08
N LYS A 160 -18.71 -19.31 -2.68
CA LYS A 160 -18.01 -20.25 -3.60
C LYS A 160 -18.87 -20.71 -4.78
N LYS A 161 -20.19 -20.75 -4.62
CA LYS A 161 -21.12 -21.22 -5.66
C LYS A 161 -21.37 -20.18 -6.76
N LEU A 162 -20.97 -18.92 -6.57
CA LEU A 162 -21.27 -17.80 -7.48
C LEU A 162 -20.36 -17.72 -8.73
N GLY A 163 -19.49 -18.70 -8.96
CA GLY A 163 -18.76 -18.87 -10.23
C GLY A 163 -17.38 -18.20 -10.30
N LYS A 164 -16.81 -18.12 -11.50
CA LYS A 164 -15.37 -17.82 -11.72
C LYS A 164 -14.96 -16.34 -11.64
N ASN A 165 -15.91 -15.41 -11.67
CA ASN A 165 -15.62 -13.96 -11.66
C ASN A 165 -15.70 -13.35 -10.25
N SER A 166 -15.85 -14.17 -9.21
CA SER A 166 -15.83 -13.74 -7.81
C SER A 166 -14.45 -13.96 -7.17
N LEU A 167 -13.96 -12.95 -6.47
CA LEU A 167 -12.83 -13.05 -5.56
C LEU A 167 -13.36 -13.07 -4.13
N LEU A 168 -13.12 -14.16 -3.42
CA LEU A 168 -13.62 -14.33 -2.05
C LEU A 168 -12.62 -13.78 -1.03
N VAL A 169 -13.14 -12.98 -0.09
CA VAL A 169 -12.38 -12.43 1.04
C VAL A 169 -13.05 -12.89 2.32
N LEU A 170 -12.33 -13.63 3.18
CA LEU A 170 -12.81 -14.06 4.49
C LEU A 170 -12.02 -13.33 5.58
N ASN A 171 -12.71 -12.62 6.48
CA ASN A 171 -12.09 -11.87 7.58
C ASN A 171 -10.96 -10.92 7.15
N GLY A 172 -11.13 -10.28 5.98
CA GLY A 172 -10.12 -9.37 5.41
C GLY A 172 -8.90 -10.05 4.79
N MET A 173 -8.86 -11.39 4.77
CA MET A 173 -7.87 -12.18 4.04
C MET A 173 -8.48 -12.64 2.70
N GLY A 174 -7.91 -12.17 1.58
CA GLY A 174 -8.35 -12.57 0.25
C GLY A 174 -7.80 -13.93 -0.19
N TYR A 175 -8.63 -14.72 -0.85
CA TYR A 175 -8.30 -16.08 -1.32
C TYR A 175 -8.08 -16.09 -2.84
N SER A 176 -7.19 -15.22 -3.33
CA SER A 176 -6.76 -15.20 -4.74
C SER A 176 -5.27 -15.44 -4.82
N LYS A 177 -4.84 -16.31 -5.74
CA LYS A 177 -3.40 -16.53 -6.00
C LYS A 177 -2.69 -15.27 -6.52
N SER A 178 -3.45 -14.29 -7.05
CA SER A 178 -2.87 -13.12 -7.73
C SER A 178 -3.14 -11.79 -7.02
N ILE A 179 -4.01 -11.74 -6.01
CA ILE A 179 -4.35 -10.48 -5.32
C ILE A 179 -4.18 -10.65 -3.82
N CYS A 180 -3.37 -9.79 -3.20
CA CYS A 180 -3.24 -9.69 -1.75
C CYS A 180 -4.00 -8.48 -1.19
N TYR A 181 -4.34 -8.55 0.09
CA TYR A 181 -5.11 -7.53 0.79
C TYR A 181 -4.36 -7.01 2.01
N GLY A 182 -4.66 -5.78 2.42
CA GLY A 182 -4.31 -5.28 3.74
C GLY A 182 -2.87 -4.78 3.90
N ALA A 183 -2.15 -4.53 2.80
CA ALA A 183 -0.85 -3.87 2.89
C ALA A 183 -1.03 -2.41 3.35
N LYS A 184 -0.41 -2.07 4.47
CA LYS A 184 -0.51 -0.73 5.09
C LYS A 184 0.62 0.20 4.68
N ASN A 185 1.66 -0.36 4.05
CA ASN A 185 2.88 0.36 3.71
C ASN A 185 3.63 -0.35 2.58
N LYS A 186 4.64 0.33 2.04
CA LYS A 186 5.56 -0.20 1.02
C LYS A 186 6.10 -1.58 1.35
N LYS A 187 6.60 -1.79 2.58
CA LYS A 187 7.29 -3.02 2.97
C LYS A 187 6.37 -4.23 2.86
N GLU A 188 5.13 -4.10 3.34
CA GLU A 188 4.12 -5.14 3.22
C GLU A 188 3.74 -5.42 1.77
N ALA A 189 3.59 -4.36 0.96
CA ALA A 189 3.24 -4.52 -0.45
C ALA A 189 4.35 -5.23 -1.25
N LEU A 190 5.62 -4.85 -1.05
CA LEU A 190 6.76 -5.52 -1.68
C LEU A 190 6.91 -6.98 -1.23
N LYS A 191 6.69 -7.27 0.07
CA LYS A 191 6.65 -8.64 0.57
C LYS A 191 5.59 -9.47 -0.14
N ASN A 192 4.40 -8.89 -0.39
CA ASN A 192 3.36 -9.60 -1.11
C ASN A 192 3.73 -9.86 -2.58
N PHE A 193 4.34 -8.90 -3.27
CA PHE A 193 4.82 -9.15 -4.64
C PHE A 193 5.90 -10.24 -4.69
N ALA A 194 6.83 -10.24 -3.73
CA ALA A 194 7.83 -11.31 -3.61
C ALA A 194 7.18 -12.68 -3.35
N LYS A 195 6.05 -12.74 -2.63
CA LYS A 195 5.25 -13.97 -2.42
C LYS A 195 4.47 -14.43 -3.67
N GLY A 196 4.62 -13.75 -4.80
CA GLY A 196 3.97 -14.12 -6.06
C GLY A 196 2.61 -13.46 -6.30
N PHE A 197 2.13 -12.59 -5.39
CA PHE A 197 0.94 -11.80 -5.65
C PHE A 197 1.23 -10.76 -6.73
N THR A 198 0.24 -10.52 -7.58
CA THR A 198 0.36 -9.70 -8.79
C THR A 198 -0.24 -8.31 -8.58
N PHE A 199 -1.29 -8.23 -7.76
CA PHE A 199 -1.95 -7.00 -7.33
C PHE A 199 -2.00 -6.90 -5.81
N CYS A 200 -2.00 -5.67 -5.31
CA CYS A 200 -2.15 -5.38 -3.89
C CYS A 200 -3.30 -4.39 -3.66
N VAL A 201 -4.33 -4.84 -2.93
CA VAL A 201 -5.45 -4.01 -2.52
C VAL A 201 -5.09 -3.27 -1.24
N ILE A 202 -5.20 -1.94 -1.27
CA ILE A 202 -4.83 -1.05 -0.17
C ILE A 202 -5.99 -0.12 0.15
N ASP A 203 -6.32 0.02 1.42
CA ASP A 203 -7.26 1.05 1.86
C ASP A 203 -6.63 2.43 1.66
N PRO A 204 -7.26 3.36 0.90
CA PRO A 204 -6.71 4.69 0.65
C PRO A 204 -6.41 5.49 1.92
N SER A 205 -7.07 5.20 3.05
CA SER A 205 -6.82 5.84 4.34
C SER A 205 -5.49 5.43 4.96
N GLU A 206 -5.02 4.19 4.75
CA GLU A 206 -3.71 3.74 5.24
C GLU A 206 -2.57 4.49 4.55
N ILE A 207 -2.66 4.67 3.23
CA ILE A 207 -1.68 5.44 2.47
C ILE A 207 -1.62 6.90 2.96
N LYS A 208 -2.79 7.54 3.14
CA LYS A 208 -2.86 8.91 3.68
C LYS A 208 -2.22 9.04 5.06
N ARG A 209 -2.39 8.03 5.93
CA ARG A 209 -1.82 8.04 7.28
C ARG A 209 -0.28 7.99 7.26
N THR A 210 0.32 7.39 6.24
CA THR A 210 1.77 7.38 6.05
C THR A 210 2.33 8.69 5.46
N GLY A 211 1.47 9.64 5.07
CA GLY A 211 1.88 10.89 4.42
C GLY A 211 2.40 10.72 2.98
N GLN A 212 2.33 9.50 2.44
CA GLN A 212 2.79 9.18 1.08
C GLN A 212 1.59 9.12 0.13
N GLY A 213 1.80 9.49 -1.14
CA GLY A 213 0.82 9.30 -2.21
C GLY A 213 1.05 7.96 -2.94
N ILE A 214 0.09 7.53 -3.75
CA ILE A 214 0.24 6.30 -4.54
C ILE A 214 1.42 6.38 -5.53
N GLU A 215 1.69 7.56 -6.07
CA GLU A 215 2.84 7.84 -6.94
C GLU A 215 4.17 7.48 -6.27
N HIS A 216 4.28 7.78 -4.97
CA HIS A 216 5.44 7.43 -4.18
C HIS A 216 5.57 5.92 -4.03
N LEU A 217 4.46 5.22 -3.76
CA LEU A 217 4.44 3.77 -3.63
C LEU A 217 4.80 3.07 -4.94
N ASN A 218 4.29 3.58 -6.07
CA ASN A 218 4.66 3.14 -7.42
C ASN A 218 6.17 3.31 -7.67
N ALA A 219 6.70 4.52 -7.47
CA ALA A 219 8.11 4.82 -7.68
C ALA A 219 9.02 3.97 -6.79
N GLN A 220 8.65 3.80 -5.52
CA GLN A 220 9.37 2.99 -4.56
C GLN A 220 9.39 1.49 -4.91
N THR A 221 8.30 0.98 -5.49
CA THR A 221 8.18 -0.41 -5.95
C THR A 221 9.06 -0.63 -7.16
N SER A 222 8.99 0.28 -8.13
CA SER A 222 9.84 0.27 -9.32
C SER A 222 11.33 0.33 -8.96
N PHE A 223 11.70 1.19 -8.02
CA PHE A 223 13.07 1.30 -7.54
C PHE A 223 13.55 0.03 -6.81
N ALA A 224 12.70 -0.57 -5.96
CA ALA A 224 13.06 -1.80 -5.25
C ALA A 224 13.31 -2.95 -6.23
N MET A 225 12.45 -3.12 -7.23
CA MET A 225 12.64 -4.10 -8.30
C MET A 225 13.93 -3.86 -9.07
N TRP A 226 14.17 -2.62 -9.52
CA TRP A 226 15.37 -2.26 -10.25
C TRP A 226 16.65 -2.52 -9.45
N ARG A 227 16.65 -2.14 -8.15
CA ARG A 227 17.76 -2.38 -7.22
C ARG A 227 18.07 -3.87 -7.10
N ASP A 228 17.04 -4.70 -7.07
CA ASP A 228 17.16 -6.15 -6.91
C ASP A 228 17.37 -6.87 -8.27
N GLY A 229 17.53 -6.11 -9.37
CA GLY A 229 17.87 -6.62 -10.70
C GLY A 229 16.68 -7.02 -11.58
N TYR A 230 15.44 -6.81 -11.10
CA TYR A 230 14.22 -7.19 -11.81
C TYR A 230 13.70 -6.07 -12.71
N LYS A 231 13.22 -6.43 -13.91
CA LYS A 231 12.65 -5.47 -14.87
C LYS A 231 11.13 -5.44 -14.87
N THR A 232 10.48 -6.52 -14.45
CA THR A 232 9.02 -6.65 -14.43
C THR A 232 8.53 -7.30 -13.14
N ILE A 233 7.29 -6.99 -12.73
CA ILE A 233 6.70 -7.61 -11.53
C ILE A 233 6.61 -9.13 -11.70
N LYS A 234 6.29 -9.59 -12.91
CA LYS A 234 6.23 -11.03 -13.22
C LYS A 234 7.55 -11.73 -12.94
N GLU A 235 8.65 -11.20 -13.47
CA GLU A 235 10.01 -11.72 -13.24
C GLU A 235 10.34 -11.73 -11.75
N TRP A 236 9.92 -10.69 -11.02
CA TRP A 236 10.14 -10.61 -9.58
C TRP A 236 9.36 -11.69 -8.83
N CYS A 237 8.07 -11.86 -9.13
CA CYS A 237 7.20 -12.88 -8.54
C CYS A 237 7.69 -14.31 -8.82
N GLU A 238 8.13 -14.61 -10.05
CA GLU A 238 8.58 -15.94 -10.47
C GLU A 238 9.92 -16.35 -9.83
N ASN A 239 10.80 -15.40 -9.54
CA ASN A 239 12.12 -15.69 -8.93
C ASN A 239 12.12 -15.65 -7.40
N ASN A 240 11.02 -15.18 -6.78
CA ASN A 240 10.85 -15.18 -5.32
C ASN A 240 9.82 -16.22 -4.86
N SER A 241 9.34 -17.06 -5.77
CA SER A 241 8.32 -18.09 -5.51
C SER A 241 8.79 -19.27 -4.66
N SER A 242 10.06 -19.30 -4.25
CA SER A 242 10.62 -20.27 -3.30
C SER A 242 10.55 -19.78 -1.85
N PHE A 243 9.55 -18.98 -1.51
CA PHE A 243 9.15 -18.80 -0.11
C PHE A 243 8.05 -19.82 0.18
N ASP A 244 8.49 -21.03 0.55
CA ASP A 244 7.60 -22.11 0.97
C ASP A 244 6.68 -21.62 2.09
N ILE A 245 5.45 -22.12 2.05
CA ILE A 245 4.43 -21.96 3.08
C ILE A 245 4.88 -22.80 4.28
N GLU A 246 5.86 -22.29 5.01
CA GLU A 246 5.96 -22.49 6.44
C GLU A 246 5.70 -21.14 7.10
N ASP A 247 5.02 -21.20 8.24
CA ASP A 247 4.61 -20.10 9.09
C ASP A 247 5.83 -19.41 9.73
N SER A 248 6.79 -18.92 8.93
CA SER A 248 7.93 -18.17 9.41
C SER A 248 7.63 -16.68 9.27
N CYS A 249 6.94 -16.17 10.28
CA CYS A 249 7.10 -14.80 10.73
C CYS A 249 8.59 -14.51 11.00
N GLU A 250 9.41 -14.28 9.96
CA GLU A 250 10.71 -13.67 10.20
C GLU A 250 10.48 -12.26 10.75
N ASP A 251 10.85 -12.13 12.02
CA ASP A 251 10.63 -10.94 12.82
C ASP A 251 11.23 -9.72 12.08
N PRO A 252 10.44 -8.68 11.76
CA PRO A 252 10.96 -7.51 11.07
C PRO A 252 12.16 -6.93 11.82
N LEU A 253 13.27 -6.70 11.10
CA LEU A 253 14.44 -6.00 11.63
C LEU A 253 14.01 -4.71 12.32
N ILE A 254 14.61 -4.43 13.47
CA ILE A 254 14.38 -3.24 14.27
C ILE A 254 15.66 -2.43 14.35
N ASN A 255 15.53 -1.10 14.45
CA ASN A 255 16.68 -0.27 14.76
C ASN A 255 17.09 -0.51 16.22
N HIS A 256 18.39 -0.63 16.48
CA HIS A 256 18.96 -0.79 17.82
C HIS A 256 20.23 0.04 17.95
N LEU A 257 20.53 0.48 19.17
CA LEU A 257 21.80 1.15 19.49
C LEU A 257 22.90 0.09 19.61
N THR A 258 23.49 -0.31 18.47
CA THR A 258 24.47 -1.40 18.42
C THR A 258 25.85 -0.98 18.91
N ASN A 259 26.17 0.31 18.86
CA ASN A 259 27.43 0.85 19.37
C ASN A 259 27.20 2.04 20.32
N PRO A 260 26.90 1.78 21.61
CA PRO A 260 26.68 2.84 22.60
C PRO A 260 27.88 3.79 22.77
N SER A 261 29.11 3.30 22.62
CA SER A 261 30.33 4.10 22.77
C SER A 261 30.54 5.13 21.66
N ALA A 262 29.98 4.90 20.47
CA ALA A 262 29.98 5.86 19.38
C ALA A 262 28.86 6.91 19.50
N CYS A 263 27.95 6.77 20.47
CA CYS A 263 26.82 7.68 20.63
C CYS A 263 27.25 8.99 21.29
N ILE A 264 27.04 10.11 20.60
CA ILE A 264 27.39 11.46 21.08
C ILE A 264 26.20 12.21 21.71
N MET A 265 25.09 11.52 22.04
CA MET A 265 23.92 12.12 22.70
C MET A 265 23.29 13.33 21.99
N CYS A 266 23.35 13.38 20.66
CA CYS A 266 22.86 14.53 19.89
C CYS A 266 21.33 14.65 19.78
N GLY A 267 20.57 13.62 20.20
CA GLY A 267 19.10 13.65 20.20
C GLY A 267 18.41 13.48 18.85
N LYS A 268 19.12 13.49 17.72
CA LYS A 268 18.47 13.40 16.38
C LYS A 268 17.60 12.17 16.20
N CYS A 269 18.01 11.04 16.77
CA CYS A 269 17.26 9.79 16.71
C CYS A 269 15.95 9.80 17.52
N THR A 270 15.77 10.72 18.47
CA THR A 270 14.53 10.77 19.27
C THR A 270 13.34 11.34 18.50
N GLN A 271 13.55 11.93 17.32
CA GLN A 271 12.50 12.37 16.39
C GLN A 271 11.85 11.19 15.64
N CYS A 272 11.83 10.00 16.26
CA CYS A 272 11.25 8.81 15.67
C CYS A 272 9.73 8.98 15.54
N PRO A 273 9.14 8.85 14.33
CA PRO A 273 7.70 9.06 14.13
C PRO A 273 6.82 8.00 14.81
N ASN A 274 7.42 6.92 15.31
CA ASN A 274 6.73 5.85 16.04
C ASN A 274 6.93 5.92 17.56
N ASP A 275 7.56 6.98 18.08
CA ASP A 275 7.91 7.13 19.50
C ASP A 275 8.64 5.91 20.08
N ALA A 276 9.47 5.27 19.24
CA ALA A 276 10.15 4.02 19.59
C ALA A 276 11.48 4.24 20.31
N ILE A 277 11.96 5.48 20.48
CA ILE A 277 13.28 5.77 21.05
C ILE A 277 13.12 6.64 22.28
N THR A 278 13.70 6.19 23.39
CA THR A 278 13.68 6.89 24.69
C THR A 278 15.09 7.03 25.25
N ILE A 279 15.29 7.99 26.16
CA ILE A 279 16.53 8.13 26.93
C ILE A 279 16.36 7.36 28.23
N VAL A 280 17.34 6.54 28.60
CA VAL A 280 17.44 5.91 29.92
C VAL A 280 18.30 6.81 30.81
N PRO A 281 17.70 7.61 31.72
CA PRO A 281 18.44 8.67 32.42
C PRO A 281 19.55 8.15 33.34
N SER A 282 19.37 6.94 33.89
CA SER A 282 20.36 6.31 34.80
C SER A 282 21.64 5.85 34.11
N ARG A 283 21.62 5.69 32.77
CA ARG A 283 22.75 5.18 31.99
C ARG A 283 23.18 6.13 30.87
N TRP A 284 22.44 7.22 30.67
CA TRP A 284 22.69 8.18 29.58
C TRP A 284 22.85 7.48 28.22
N ILE A 285 21.97 6.51 27.92
CA ILE A 285 21.91 5.80 26.64
C ILE A 285 20.51 5.92 26.02
N TYR A 286 20.44 5.88 24.70
CA TYR A 286 19.16 5.73 24.00
C TYR A 286 18.75 4.26 23.97
N LYS A 287 17.47 4.00 24.26
CA LYS A 287 16.87 2.67 24.18
C LYS A 287 15.79 2.67 23.12
N VAL A 288 15.84 1.68 22.24
CA VAL A 288 14.77 1.41 21.28
C VAL A 288 13.77 0.42 21.89
N ASP A 289 12.49 0.75 21.81
CA ASP A 289 11.38 -0.13 22.14
C ASP A 289 11.10 -1.06 20.94
N PRO A 290 11.39 -2.37 21.06
CA PRO A 290 11.26 -3.31 19.95
C PRO A 290 9.80 -3.54 19.50
N TYR A 291 8.83 -3.20 20.36
CA TYR A 291 7.40 -3.35 20.05
C TYR A 291 6.84 -2.13 19.30
N LYS A 292 7.45 -0.95 19.47
CA LYS A 292 7.10 0.27 18.74
C LYS A 292 7.92 0.46 17.47
N CYS A 293 9.12 -0.11 17.42
CA CYS A 293 9.99 -0.01 16.25
C CYS A 293 9.48 -0.88 15.10
N ASN A 294 9.25 -0.27 13.95
CA ASN A 294 8.85 -0.96 12.72
C ASN A 294 10.01 -1.14 11.72
N GLY A 295 11.23 -0.75 12.11
CA GLY A 295 12.43 -0.84 11.28
C GLY A 295 12.47 0.14 10.11
N CYS A 296 11.95 1.37 10.28
CA CYS A 296 11.94 2.38 9.22
C CYS A 296 13.31 2.93 8.82
N GLY A 297 14.36 2.73 9.63
CA GLY A 297 15.73 3.18 9.31
C GLY A 297 15.98 4.68 9.47
N LEU A 298 14.98 5.48 9.85
CA LEU A 298 15.14 6.93 9.96
C LEU A 298 16.18 7.33 10.99
N CYS A 299 16.16 6.72 12.18
CA CYS A 299 17.10 7.04 13.26
C CYS A 299 18.55 6.66 12.93
N GLU A 300 18.75 5.59 12.17
CA GLU A 300 20.04 5.19 11.60
C GLU A 300 20.51 6.24 10.59
N SER A 301 19.66 6.64 9.64
CA SER A 301 20.02 7.61 8.60
C SER A 301 20.40 9.00 9.12
N VAL A 302 19.83 9.42 10.26
CA VAL A 302 20.13 10.73 10.87
C VAL A 302 21.24 10.67 11.91
N CYS A 303 21.75 9.48 12.24
CA CYS A 303 22.80 9.30 13.24
C CYS A 303 24.15 9.72 12.65
N PRO A 304 24.77 10.81 13.13
CA PRO A 304 26.02 11.31 12.55
C PRO A 304 27.23 10.41 12.83
N THR A 305 27.11 9.49 13.79
CA THR A 305 28.21 8.61 14.22
C THR A 305 27.98 7.13 13.85
N GLY A 306 26.85 6.80 13.21
CA GLY A 306 26.52 5.42 12.87
C GLY A 306 26.29 4.51 14.09
N ALA A 307 25.93 5.06 15.25
CA ALA A 307 25.75 4.29 16.48
C ALA A 307 24.49 3.38 16.49
N ILE A 308 23.60 3.53 15.51
CA ILE A 308 22.31 2.84 15.41
C ILE A 308 22.27 2.06 14.10
N GLU A 309 21.89 0.80 14.15
CA GLU A 309 21.81 -0.10 12.99
C GLU A 309 20.49 -0.89 12.99
N LEU A 310 20.06 -1.37 11.83
CA LEU A 310 19.01 -2.38 11.72
C LEU A 310 19.53 -3.77 12.10
N VAL A 311 18.89 -4.40 13.08
CA VAL A 311 19.22 -5.75 13.57
C VAL A 311 17.97 -6.62 13.71
N SER A 312 18.14 -7.95 13.73
CA SER A 312 17.03 -8.85 14.04
C SER A 312 16.57 -8.68 15.48
N ARG A 313 15.33 -9.08 15.79
CA ARG A 313 14.81 -8.98 17.16
C ARG A 313 15.58 -9.88 18.12
N GLU A 314 16.02 -11.06 17.68
CA GLU A 314 16.88 -11.95 18.45
C GLU A 314 18.20 -11.26 18.82
N LYS A 315 18.85 -10.64 17.83
CA LYS A 315 20.11 -9.90 18.03
C LYS A 315 19.92 -8.69 18.94
N SER A 316 18.81 -7.98 18.82
CA SER A 316 18.45 -6.88 19.73
C SER A 316 18.29 -7.34 21.17
N ILE A 317 17.64 -8.49 21.40
CA ILE A 317 17.45 -9.06 22.74
C ILE A 317 18.81 -9.47 23.32
N GLU A 318 19.66 -10.10 22.51
CA GLU A 318 21.02 -10.49 22.90
C GLU A 318 21.85 -9.27 23.35
N LEU A 319 21.84 -8.19 22.56
CA LEU A 319 22.56 -6.94 22.89
C LEU A 319 22.08 -6.31 24.20
N THR A 320 20.76 -6.30 24.43
CA THR A 320 20.18 -5.77 25.68
C THR A 320 20.45 -6.67 26.89
N SER A 321 20.54 -7.99 26.70
CA SER A 321 20.87 -8.95 27.77
C SER A 321 22.34 -8.90 28.20
N LYS A 322 23.24 -8.47 27.30
CA LYS A 322 24.67 -8.27 27.58
C LYS A 322 24.99 -6.96 28.30
N GLY A 323 23.97 -6.17 28.66
CA GLY A 323 24.15 -4.96 29.47
C GLY A 323 24.56 -3.71 28.70
N HIS A 324 24.42 -3.71 27.37
CA HIS A 324 24.50 -2.51 26.53
C HIS A 324 23.18 -1.74 26.51
#